data_AF-A0A533YL26-F1
#
_entry.id   AF-A0A533YL26-F1
#
_cell.length_a   1.000
_cell.length_b   1.000
_cell.length_c   1.000
_cell.angle_alpha   90.00
_cell.angle_beta   90.00
_cell.angle_gamma   90.00
#
_symmetry.space_group_name_H-M   'P 1'
#
loop_
_entity.id
_entity.type
_entity.pdbx_description
1 polymer ?
#
loop_
_entity_poly.entity_id
_entity_poly.type
_entity_poly.pdbx_seq_one_letter_code
_entity_poly.pdbx_strand_id
1 'polypeptide(L)'
;YAVGRIVVWIPKGSPIDVAELGIKALQHPSVKKVAIANPKHAPYGRAAVAAMEYYKVHDTVKDKLVLGENISQTAQFIQTGGADIGIIALSLAVAPAMKESGMYWEVPVEDYPRLEQGAVILKAAKDQKTARAFLDYIKRPEGTAVLKRYGFFLPEQSAQHPSEHDEYALLSPRLTAVVSAMAKPGAKVDALAARGPMAALTPAAERFDVTLHPAERVSLPAKPAEGPEAAASFAGLVPISVPRDGVYRISISTHLWLEVLNGDSKLQRIRLEPRFHCGAVQKSLGFALKPGVTYWLQLSGSKTREVHVVITGE
;
A
#
# COMPACT_ATOMS: atom_id res chain seq x y z
N TYR A 1 6.46 13.55 11.05
CA TYR A 1 7.49 13.88 12.06
C TYR A 1 8.41 12.70 12.35
N ALA A 2 7.94 11.46 12.17
CA ALA A 2 8.75 10.25 12.32
C ALA A 2 8.21 9.14 11.41
N VAL A 3 8.98 8.07 11.23
CA VAL A 3 8.58 6.90 10.46
C VAL A 3 8.80 5.67 11.32
N GLY A 4 7.71 4.95 11.57
CA GLY A 4 7.70 3.74 12.40
C GLY A 4 8.32 2.55 11.67
N ARG A 5 8.81 1.59 12.45
CA ARG A 5 9.33 0.31 11.99
C ARG A 5 8.70 -0.81 12.80
N ILE A 6 8.56 -1.98 12.19
CA ILE A 6 8.01 -3.16 12.86
C ILE A 6 9.09 -4.22 13.04
N VAL A 7 8.93 -5.02 14.08
CA VAL A 7 9.81 -6.15 14.38
C VAL A 7 8.96 -7.38 14.69
N VAL A 8 9.51 -8.55 14.43
CA VAL A 8 9.05 -9.81 15.03
C VAL A 8 9.75 -9.92 16.37
N TRP A 9 9.00 -9.81 17.47
CA TRP A 9 9.54 -9.84 18.83
C TRP A 9 9.13 -11.12 19.54
N ILE A 10 10.05 -11.63 20.35
CA ILE A 10 9.86 -12.87 21.11
C ILE A 10 10.44 -12.76 22.54
N PRO A 11 9.80 -13.38 23.55
CA PRO A 11 10.32 -13.40 24.90
C PRO A 11 11.68 -14.11 25.01
N LYS A 12 12.52 -13.63 25.93
CA LYS A 12 13.81 -14.24 26.27
C LYS A 12 13.57 -15.62 26.87
N GLY A 13 14.34 -16.61 26.42
CA GLY A 13 14.15 -18.01 26.81
C GLY A 13 13.20 -18.79 25.89
N SER A 14 12.62 -18.15 24.87
CA SER A 14 11.97 -18.89 23.79
C SER A 14 12.99 -19.79 23.07
N PRO A 15 12.60 -21.03 22.69
CA PRO A 15 13.46 -21.93 21.92
C PRO A 15 13.58 -21.54 20.44
N ILE A 16 12.87 -20.50 19.99
CA ILE A 16 12.81 -20.08 18.59
C ILE A 16 13.90 -19.07 18.32
N ASP A 17 14.78 -19.38 17.37
CA ASP A 17 15.75 -18.41 16.86
C ASP A 17 15.09 -17.43 15.89
N VAL A 18 14.61 -16.31 16.44
CA VAL A 18 13.97 -15.25 15.64
C VAL A 18 14.96 -14.54 14.72
N ALA A 19 16.25 -14.50 15.06
CA ALA A 19 17.26 -13.81 14.26
C ALA A 19 17.55 -14.58 12.96
N GLU A 20 17.58 -15.91 13.03
CA GLU A 20 17.74 -16.78 11.85
C GLU A 20 16.44 -16.89 11.03
N LEU A 21 15.31 -17.15 11.70
CA LEU A 21 14.05 -17.45 11.01
C LEU A 21 13.32 -16.19 10.52
N GLY A 22 13.63 -15.03 11.10
CA GLY A 22 12.92 -13.78 10.87
C GLY A 22 11.41 -13.96 11.05
N ILE A 23 10.62 -13.48 10.09
CA ILE A 23 9.15 -13.61 10.12
C ILE A 23 8.64 -15.05 9.98
N LYS A 24 9.43 -16.00 9.49
CA LYS A 24 9.04 -17.42 9.47
C LYS A 24 8.97 -18.00 10.88
N ALA A 25 9.56 -17.34 11.88
CA ALA A 25 9.43 -17.71 13.29
C ALA A 25 7.95 -17.80 13.74
N LEU A 26 7.06 -17.01 13.13
CA LEU A 26 5.61 -17.05 13.40
C LEU A 26 4.97 -18.42 13.10
N GLN A 27 5.57 -19.19 12.18
CA GLN A 27 5.09 -20.51 11.77
C GLN A 27 5.70 -21.65 12.59
N HIS A 28 6.63 -21.34 13.51
CA HIS A 28 7.34 -22.37 14.26
C HIS A 28 6.34 -23.29 15.01
N PRO A 29 6.56 -24.62 15.05
CA PRO A 29 5.57 -25.56 15.60
C PRO A 29 5.17 -25.30 17.06
N SER A 30 6.06 -24.71 17.86
CA SER A 30 5.77 -24.36 19.25
C SER A 30 4.91 -23.10 19.42
N VAL A 31 4.71 -22.30 18.35
CA VAL A 31 3.89 -21.08 18.39
C VAL A 31 2.42 -21.44 18.34
N LYS A 32 1.67 -21.06 19.38
CA LYS A 32 0.23 -21.23 19.52
C LYS A 32 -0.52 -19.92 19.36
N LYS A 33 0.10 -18.80 19.76
CA LYS A 33 -0.50 -17.47 19.72
C LYS A 33 0.48 -16.44 19.17
N VAL A 34 0.03 -15.70 18.16
CA VAL A 34 0.77 -14.63 17.50
C VAL A 34 0.08 -13.30 17.76
N ALA A 35 0.70 -12.38 18.49
CA ALA A 35 0.10 -11.07 18.74
C ALA A 35 0.37 -10.11 17.57
N ILE A 36 -0.69 -9.44 17.10
CA ILE A 36 -0.59 -8.26 16.23
C ILE A 36 -1.57 -7.19 16.71
N ALA A 37 -1.30 -5.93 16.39
CA ALA A 37 -2.32 -4.90 16.57
C ALA A 37 -3.47 -5.13 15.59
N ASN A 38 -4.69 -4.76 15.97
CA ASN A 38 -5.87 -5.01 15.15
C ASN A 38 -5.78 -4.21 13.82
N PRO A 39 -5.68 -4.87 12.65
CA PRO A 39 -5.47 -4.21 11.37
C PRO A 39 -6.65 -3.32 10.94
N LYS A 40 -7.85 -3.55 11.51
CA LYS A 40 -9.05 -2.75 11.18
C LYS A 40 -8.90 -1.28 11.58
N HIS A 41 -8.06 -0.95 12.56
CA HIS A 41 -7.89 0.43 13.02
C HIS A 41 -6.43 0.81 13.31
N ALA A 42 -5.56 -0.13 13.67
CA ALA A 42 -4.17 0.17 13.98
C ALA A 42 -3.28 0.12 12.72
N PRO A 43 -2.57 1.22 12.37
CA PRO A 43 -1.61 1.21 11.25
C PRO A 43 -0.55 0.11 11.35
N TYR A 44 -0.02 -0.11 12.55
CA TYR A 44 0.94 -1.19 12.81
C TYR A 44 0.36 -2.59 12.56
N GLY A 45 -0.94 -2.78 12.80
CA GLY A 45 -1.63 -4.04 12.50
C GLY A 45 -1.69 -4.31 11.00
N ARG A 46 -1.99 -3.27 10.20
CA ARG A 46 -1.98 -3.36 8.73
C ARG A 46 -0.58 -3.67 8.20
N ALA A 47 0.45 -3.02 8.75
CA ALA A 47 1.84 -3.30 8.39
C ALA A 47 2.25 -4.74 8.73
N ALA A 48 1.82 -5.26 9.89
CA ALA A 48 2.06 -6.65 10.27
C ALA A 48 1.41 -7.64 9.30
N VAL A 49 0.14 -7.43 8.92
CA VAL A 49 -0.55 -8.26 7.93
C VAL A 49 0.15 -8.19 6.58
N ALA A 50 0.48 -6.99 6.10
CA ALA A 50 1.16 -6.82 4.81
C ALA A 50 2.53 -7.52 4.78
N ALA A 51 3.32 -7.43 5.85
CA ALA A 51 4.56 -8.18 5.99
C ALA A 51 4.31 -9.69 5.94
N MET A 52 3.33 -10.19 6.71
CA MET A 52 3.00 -11.62 6.69
C MET A 52 2.51 -12.12 5.33
N GLU A 53 1.79 -11.28 4.57
CA GLU A 53 1.35 -11.57 3.21
C GLU A 53 2.53 -11.58 2.23
N TYR A 54 3.44 -10.60 2.33
CA TYR A 54 4.66 -10.53 1.52
C TYR A 54 5.50 -11.80 1.66
N TYR A 55 5.69 -12.27 2.90
CA TYR A 55 6.43 -13.48 3.22
C TYR A 55 5.61 -14.78 3.09
N LYS A 56 4.33 -14.69 2.69
CA LYS A 56 3.41 -15.82 2.52
C LYS A 56 3.22 -16.67 3.79
N VAL A 57 3.31 -16.05 4.97
CA VAL A 57 3.11 -16.74 6.26
C VAL A 57 1.71 -16.50 6.82
N HIS A 58 1.01 -15.45 6.37
CA HIS A 58 -0.29 -15.03 6.93
C HIS A 58 -1.31 -16.17 6.98
N ASP A 59 -1.51 -16.89 5.87
CA ASP A 59 -2.53 -17.96 5.80
C ASP A 59 -2.30 -19.10 6.78
N THR A 60 -1.06 -19.34 7.18
CA THR A 60 -0.68 -20.41 8.11
C THR A 60 -0.79 -20.01 9.58
N VAL A 61 -0.83 -18.70 9.87
CA VAL A 61 -0.83 -18.18 11.24
C VAL A 61 -2.09 -17.40 11.59
N LYS A 62 -2.97 -17.12 10.62
CA LYS A 62 -4.20 -16.32 10.81
C LYS A 62 -5.09 -16.81 11.95
N ASP A 63 -5.20 -18.12 12.12
CA ASP A 63 -6.03 -18.75 13.17
C ASP A 63 -5.36 -18.71 14.56
N LYS A 64 -4.08 -18.34 14.62
CA LYS A 64 -3.31 -18.15 15.85
C LYS A 64 -3.25 -16.68 16.29
N LEU A 65 -3.84 -15.76 15.51
CA LEU A 65 -3.72 -14.32 15.77
C LEU A 65 -4.48 -13.92 17.03
N VAL A 66 -3.79 -13.20 17.91
CA VAL A 66 -4.37 -12.49 19.06
C VAL A 66 -4.29 -11.01 18.74
N LEU A 67 -5.44 -10.35 18.65
CA LEU A 67 -5.52 -8.96 18.24
C LEU A 67 -5.48 -8.03 19.47
N GLY A 68 -4.45 -7.20 19.57
CA GLY A 68 -4.43 -6.06 20.49
C GLY A 68 -5.16 -4.87 19.89
N GLU A 69 -5.89 -4.11 20.69
CA GLU A 69 -6.55 -2.85 20.29
C GLU A 69 -5.56 -1.83 19.73
N ASN A 70 -4.32 -1.85 20.22
CA ASN A 70 -3.25 -1.01 19.71
C ASN A 70 -1.89 -1.69 19.88
N ILE A 71 -0.84 -1.02 19.39
CA ILE A 71 0.51 -1.57 19.36
C ILE A 71 1.11 -1.77 20.76
N SER A 72 0.74 -0.94 21.73
CA SER A 72 1.20 -1.09 23.12
C SER A 72 0.56 -2.31 23.79
N GLN A 73 -0.75 -2.51 23.61
CA GLN A 73 -1.42 -3.70 24.13
C GLN A 73 -0.91 -4.98 23.46
N THR A 74 -0.59 -4.90 22.16
CA THR A 74 0.03 -6.03 21.43
C THR A 74 1.35 -6.43 22.07
N ALA A 75 2.24 -5.48 22.36
CA ALA A 75 3.49 -5.74 23.06
C ALA A 75 3.26 -6.32 24.46
N GLN A 76 2.27 -5.79 25.20
CA GLN A 76 1.91 -6.30 26.51
C GLN A 76 1.48 -7.78 26.47
N PHE A 77 0.70 -8.20 25.46
CA PHE A 77 0.31 -9.61 25.32
C PHE A 77 1.52 -10.53 25.20
N ILE A 78 2.54 -10.13 24.45
CA ILE A 78 3.75 -10.97 24.31
C ILE A 78 4.57 -10.93 25.60
N GLN A 79 4.73 -9.74 26.21
CA GLN A 79 5.50 -9.55 27.44
C GLN A 79 4.94 -10.34 28.62
N THR A 80 3.62 -10.49 28.73
CA THR A 80 2.96 -11.20 29.84
C THR A 80 2.68 -12.68 29.53
N GLY A 81 3.14 -13.19 28.38
CA GLY A 81 2.88 -14.57 27.96
C GLY A 81 1.45 -14.83 27.48
N GLY A 82 0.65 -13.79 27.25
CA GLY A 82 -0.64 -13.87 26.55
C GLY A 82 -0.51 -14.27 25.08
N ALA A 83 0.66 -14.05 24.48
CA ALA A 83 1.08 -14.55 23.17
C ALA A 83 2.54 -15.03 23.20
N ASP A 84 2.89 -15.99 22.34
CA ASP A 84 4.23 -16.60 22.33
C ASP A 84 5.24 -15.75 21.56
N ILE A 85 4.76 -15.03 20.55
CA ILE A 85 5.52 -14.20 19.62
C ILE A 85 4.57 -13.13 19.06
N GLY A 86 5.09 -12.07 18.46
CA GLY A 86 4.23 -11.13 17.74
C GLY A 86 4.99 -10.10 16.93
N ILE A 87 4.23 -9.33 16.14
CA ILE A 87 4.77 -8.21 15.38
C ILE A 87 4.41 -6.91 16.11
N ILE A 88 5.44 -6.17 16.55
CA ILE A 88 5.30 -4.94 17.34
C ILE A 88 6.11 -3.79 16.73
N ALA A 89 5.92 -2.57 17.26
CA ALA A 89 6.76 -1.43 16.91
C ALA A 89 8.19 -1.61 17.43
N LEU A 90 9.19 -1.29 16.61
CA LEU A 90 10.60 -1.26 17.03
C LEU A 90 10.80 -0.34 18.24
N SER A 91 10.08 0.78 18.30
CA SER A 91 10.14 1.72 19.43
C SER A 91 9.74 1.11 20.76
N LEU A 92 8.85 0.13 20.75
CA LEU A 92 8.50 -0.65 21.94
C LEU A 92 9.55 -1.72 22.22
N ALA A 93 10.01 -2.42 21.18
CA ALA A 93 11.02 -3.48 21.32
C ALA A 93 12.35 -2.99 21.93
N VAL A 94 12.79 -1.77 21.58
CA VAL A 94 14.04 -1.18 22.12
C VAL A 94 13.86 -0.43 23.43
N ALA A 95 12.62 -0.27 23.91
CA ALA A 95 12.35 0.32 25.22
C ALA A 95 12.86 -0.61 26.33
N PRO A 96 13.38 -0.07 27.46
CA PRO A 96 14.08 -0.87 28.48
C PRO A 96 13.35 -2.15 28.90
N ALA A 97 12.06 -2.04 29.23
CA ALA A 97 11.25 -3.17 29.69
C ALA A 97 11.13 -4.33 28.68
N MET A 98 11.11 -4.03 27.37
CA MET A 98 11.03 -5.05 26.32
C MET A 98 12.42 -5.52 25.89
N LYS A 99 13.38 -4.60 25.82
CA LYS A 99 14.76 -4.90 25.41
C LYS A 99 15.45 -5.88 26.36
N GLU A 100 15.16 -5.80 27.65
CA GLU A 100 15.74 -6.68 28.67
C GLU A 100 15.08 -8.06 28.71
N SER A 101 13.83 -8.15 28.27
CA SER A 101 12.96 -9.33 28.41
C SER A 101 12.74 -10.12 27.12
N GLY A 102 13.37 -9.73 26.01
CA GLY A 102 13.23 -10.47 24.76
C GLY A 102 14.22 -10.09 23.67
N MET A 103 13.97 -10.66 22.50
CA MET A 103 14.78 -10.50 21.31
C MET A 103 13.86 -10.15 20.15
N TYR A 104 14.42 -9.60 19.09
CA TYR A 104 13.64 -9.30 17.91
C TYR A 104 14.44 -9.46 16.63
N TRP A 105 13.72 -9.72 15.56
CA TRP A 105 14.20 -9.53 14.20
C TRP A 105 13.45 -8.37 13.57
N GLU A 106 14.18 -7.45 12.98
CA GLU A 106 13.59 -6.31 12.31
C GLU A 106 13.08 -6.71 10.93
N VAL A 107 11.83 -6.36 10.63
CA VAL A 107 11.27 -6.58 9.30
C VAL A 107 11.84 -5.51 8.37
N PRO A 108 12.43 -5.87 7.21
CA PRO A 108 12.88 -4.90 6.22
C PRO A 108 11.76 -3.95 5.83
N VAL A 109 12.07 -2.66 5.73
CA VAL A 109 11.07 -1.60 5.59
C VAL A 109 10.38 -1.60 4.23
N GLU A 110 10.94 -2.34 3.26
CA GLU A 110 10.45 -2.56 1.91
C GLU A 110 9.35 -3.62 1.84
N ASP A 111 9.21 -4.44 2.89
CA ASP A 111 8.32 -5.60 2.90
C ASP A 111 6.92 -5.26 3.44
N TYR A 112 6.67 -4.01 3.82
CA TYR A 112 5.36 -3.54 4.30
C TYR A 112 5.14 -2.05 4.00
N PRO A 113 3.89 -1.57 3.97
CA PRO A 113 3.60 -0.15 3.77
C PRO A 113 4.25 0.73 4.83
N ARG A 114 4.92 1.77 4.38
CA ARG A 114 5.66 2.70 5.24
C ARG A 114 4.77 3.31 6.33
N LEU A 115 5.28 3.33 7.56
CA LEU A 115 4.52 3.81 8.73
C LEU A 115 4.81 5.29 9.02
N GLU A 116 4.40 6.16 8.10
CA GLU A 116 4.58 7.60 8.27
C GLU A 116 3.70 8.17 9.40
N GLN A 117 4.31 8.95 10.29
CA GLN A 117 3.60 9.54 11.41
C GLN A 117 3.45 11.05 11.22
N GLY A 118 2.20 11.47 11.01
CA GLY A 118 1.80 12.86 10.97
C GLY A 118 1.62 13.45 12.37
N ALA A 119 1.81 14.77 12.48
CA ALA A 119 1.43 15.53 13.66
C ALA A 119 0.75 16.82 13.21
N VAL A 120 -0.35 17.18 13.88
CA VAL A 120 -1.13 18.40 13.61
C VAL A 120 -1.42 19.13 14.91
N ILE A 121 -1.52 20.45 14.84
CA ILE A 121 -2.01 21.27 15.95
C ILE A 121 -3.51 21.42 15.78
N LEU A 122 -4.27 21.07 16.82
CA LEU A 122 -5.72 21.20 16.79
C LEU A 122 -6.13 22.67 16.78
N LYS A 123 -7.08 23.04 15.92
CA LYS A 123 -7.64 24.40 15.85
C LYS A 123 -8.19 24.88 17.20
N ALA A 124 -8.71 23.96 18.01
CA ALA A 124 -9.28 24.22 19.33
C ALA A 124 -8.23 24.22 20.47
N ALA A 125 -6.93 24.11 20.18
CA ALA A 125 -5.93 24.13 21.26
C ALA A 125 -5.94 25.51 21.95
N LYS A 126 -6.13 25.49 23.28
CA LYS A 126 -6.23 26.69 24.13
C LYS A 126 -4.95 27.54 24.10
N ASP A 127 -3.80 26.90 23.93
CA ASP A 127 -2.51 27.55 23.80
C ASP A 127 -1.82 27.11 22.49
N GLN A 128 -2.13 27.85 21.42
CA GLN A 128 -1.55 27.64 20.09
C GLN A 128 -0.04 27.86 20.08
N LYS A 129 0.46 28.81 20.89
CA LYS A 129 1.88 29.16 20.92
C LYS A 129 2.71 28.01 21.48
N THR A 130 2.28 27.46 22.62
CA THR A 130 2.96 26.30 23.24
C THR A 130 2.84 25.05 22.38
N ALA A 131 1.67 24.80 21.77
CA ALA A 131 1.51 23.66 20.85
C ALA A 131 2.46 23.76 19.64
N ARG A 132 2.65 24.95 19.08
CA ARG A 132 3.62 25.21 18.01
C ARG A 132 5.05 24.99 18.50
N ALA A 133 5.40 25.57 19.64
CA ALA A 133 6.73 25.42 20.23
C ALA A 133 7.08 23.94 20.49
N PHE A 134 6.10 23.13 20.94
CA PHE A 134 6.28 21.71 21.15
C PHE A 134 6.48 20.95 19.83
N LEU A 135 5.65 21.22 18.81
CA LEU A 135 5.80 20.59 17.50
C LEU A 135 7.15 20.94 16.84
N ASP A 136 7.61 22.18 17.03
CA ASP A 136 8.92 22.62 16.54
C ASP A 136 10.04 21.96 17.34
N TYR A 137 9.90 21.82 18.66
CA TYR A 137 10.87 21.13 19.52
C TYR A 137 11.09 19.67 19.10
N ILE A 138 10.03 18.93 18.75
CA ILE A 138 10.16 17.54 18.26
C ILE A 138 11.09 17.43 17.05
N LYS A 139 11.14 18.48 16.21
CA LYS A 139 11.95 18.52 14.98
C LYS A 139 13.39 18.99 15.21
N ARG A 140 13.72 19.51 16.39
CA ARG A 140 15.09 19.96 16.72
C ARG A 140 16.03 18.77 16.95
N PRO A 141 17.35 18.98 16.96
CA PRO A 141 18.32 17.92 17.23
C PRO A 141 18.02 17.10 18.50
N GLU A 142 17.54 17.74 19.57
CA GLU A 142 17.21 17.08 20.83
C GLU A 142 16.01 16.14 20.69
N GLY A 143 14.92 16.62 20.08
CA GLY A 143 13.71 15.82 19.87
C GLY A 143 13.96 14.67 18.89
N THR A 144 14.67 14.95 17.80
CA THR A 144 15.01 13.94 16.79
C THR A 144 16.02 12.90 17.31
N ALA A 145 16.92 13.26 18.22
CA ALA A 145 17.79 12.30 18.90
C ALA A 145 16.98 11.28 19.72
N VAL A 146 15.90 11.72 20.39
CA VAL A 146 14.99 10.80 21.09
C VAL A 146 14.31 9.85 20.10
N LEU A 147 13.80 10.36 18.97
CA LEU A 147 13.18 9.54 17.93
C LEU A 147 14.13 8.46 17.40
N LYS A 148 15.37 8.84 17.05
CA LYS A 148 16.39 7.87 16.57
C LYS A 148 16.74 6.84 17.63
N ARG A 149 16.89 7.26 18.89
CA ARG A 149 17.18 6.35 20.01
C ARG A 149 16.13 5.25 20.16
N TYR A 150 14.86 5.57 19.88
CA TYR A 150 13.76 4.61 19.88
C TYR A 150 13.50 4.00 18.49
N GLY A 151 14.47 4.07 17.58
CA GLY A 151 14.44 3.34 16.32
C GLY A 151 13.57 3.95 15.23
N PHE A 152 13.03 5.17 15.39
CA PHE A 152 12.33 5.85 14.31
C PHE A 152 13.33 6.37 13.27
N PHE A 153 12.93 6.33 11.99
CA PHE A 153 13.58 7.17 11.00
C PHE A 153 13.00 8.59 11.06
N LEU A 154 13.87 9.58 10.84
CA LEU A 154 13.44 10.95 10.62
C LEU A 154 12.96 11.14 9.18
N PRO A 155 12.02 12.07 8.92
CA PRO A 155 11.62 12.42 7.56
C PRO A 155 12.80 12.81 6.64
N GLU A 156 13.86 13.39 7.20
CA GLU A 156 15.08 13.79 6.47
C GLU A 156 16.16 12.69 6.41
N GLN A 157 16.19 11.74 7.36
CA GLN A 157 17.05 10.55 7.24
C GLN A 157 16.45 9.48 6.35
N SER A 158 15.17 9.61 6.03
CA SER A 158 14.61 9.11 4.78
C SER A 158 14.91 9.97 3.55
N ALA A 159 16.00 10.73 3.57
CA ALA A 159 16.64 11.23 2.35
C ALA A 159 17.94 10.46 2.02
N GLN A 160 18.43 9.58 2.90
CA GLN A 160 19.45 8.57 2.56
C GLN A 160 18.86 7.19 2.21
N HIS A 161 17.53 7.06 2.31
CA HIS A 161 16.68 6.04 1.67
C HIS A 161 15.44 6.79 1.18
N PRO A 162 15.14 6.80 -0.12
CA PRO A 162 14.59 7.98 -0.77
C PRO A 162 13.18 8.34 -0.31
N SER A 163 12.98 9.64 -0.10
CA SER A 163 11.68 10.27 0.11
C SER A 163 10.80 10.15 -1.15
N GLU A 164 9.49 10.38 -1.02
CA GLU A 164 8.51 10.41 -2.14
C GLU A 164 8.89 11.36 -3.31
N HIS A 165 9.91 12.21 -3.16
CA HIS A 165 10.47 13.02 -4.25
C HIS A 165 11.70 12.41 -4.97
N ASP A 166 12.36 11.41 -4.39
CA ASP A 166 13.46 10.63 -5.01
C ASP A 166 13.04 9.20 -5.41
N GLU A 167 11.78 8.80 -5.17
CA GLU A 167 11.23 7.53 -5.66
C GLU A 167 11.44 7.41 -7.19
N TYR A 168 11.38 8.54 -7.91
CA TYR A 168 11.66 8.63 -9.35
C TYR A 168 13.03 8.13 -9.80
N ALA A 169 14.06 8.19 -8.95
CA ALA A 169 15.44 7.83 -9.28
C ALA A 169 15.74 6.32 -9.13
N LEU A 170 14.90 5.57 -8.41
CA LEU A 170 15.00 4.12 -8.22
C LEU A 170 13.93 3.33 -8.99
N LEU A 171 12.94 3.99 -9.58
CA LEU A 171 12.00 3.34 -10.47
C LEU A 171 12.79 2.70 -11.63
N SER A 172 12.42 1.47 -12.00
CA SER A 172 12.83 0.96 -13.31
C SER A 172 12.43 2.02 -14.35
N PRO A 173 13.21 2.23 -15.43
CA PRO A 173 12.90 3.28 -16.42
C PRO A 173 11.44 3.27 -16.90
N ARG A 174 10.82 2.08 -16.87
CA ARG A 174 9.42 1.82 -17.17
C ARG A 174 8.46 2.44 -16.15
N LEU A 175 8.71 2.23 -14.87
CA LEU A 175 7.95 2.83 -13.78
C LEU A 175 8.14 4.36 -13.75
N THR A 176 9.34 4.87 -14.02
CA THR A 176 9.60 6.31 -14.13
C THR A 176 8.75 6.94 -15.23
N ALA A 177 8.65 6.27 -16.38
CA ALA A 177 7.82 6.72 -17.49
C ALA A 177 6.34 6.80 -17.11
N VAL A 178 5.81 5.82 -16.37
CA VAL A 178 4.40 5.83 -15.92
C VAL A 178 4.12 7.00 -14.98
N VAL A 179 4.97 7.22 -13.97
CA VAL A 179 4.74 8.31 -13.01
C VAL A 179 4.93 9.67 -13.69
N SER A 180 5.94 9.81 -14.54
CA SER A 180 6.16 11.04 -15.33
C SER A 180 4.99 11.36 -16.26
N ALA A 181 4.42 10.34 -16.90
CA ALA A 181 3.21 10.49 -17.71
C ALA A 181 2.03 10.97 -16.86
N MET A 182 1.79 10.31 -15.71
CA MET A 182 0.65 10.62 -14.85
C MET A 182 0.68 12.05 -14.28
N ALA A 183 1.87 12.61 -14.05
CA ALA A 183 2.06 13.97 -13.56
C ALA A 183 1.79 15.07 -14.61
N LYS A 184 1.74 14.73 -15.90
CA LYS A 184 1.51 15.68 -17.01
C LYS A 184 0.05 15.64 -17.46
N PRO A 185 -0.49 16.74 -18.03
CA PRO A 185 -1.80 16.73 -18.68
C PRO A 185 -1.92 15.62 -19.72
N GLY A 186 -3.09 14.98 -19.79
CA GLY A 186 -3.34 13.86 -20.68
C GLY A 186 -4.20 14.22 -21.88
N ALA A 187 -4.21 13.33 -22.88
CA ALA A 187 -5.18 13.41 -23.96
C ALA A 187 -6.59 13.15 -23.40
N LYS A 188 -7.54 14.02 -23.72
CA LYS A 188 -8.92 13.87 -23.26
C LYS A 188 -9.62 12.73 -23.98
N VAL A 189 -10.30 11.87 -23.22
CA VAL A 189 -11.02 10.71 -23.75
C VAL A 189 -12.37 10.64 -23.07
N ASP A 190 -13.45 10.77 -23.84
CA ASP A 190 -14.79 10.50 -23.31
C ASP A 190 -15.04 8.99 -23.34
N ALA A 191 -15.22 8.38 -22.17
CA ALA A 191 -15.56 6.96 -22.10
C ALA A 191 -16.95 6.70 -22.69
N LEU A 192 -17.20 5.48 -23.13
CA LEU A 192 -18.53 5.07 -23.57
C LEU A 192 -19.39 4.57 -22.41
N ALA A 193 -20.68 4.84 -22.49
CA ALA A 193 -21.69 4.28 -21.58
C ALA A 193 -22.08 2.83 -21.95
N ALA A 194 -21.87 2.41 -23.19
CA ALA A 194 -22.04 1.04 -23.66
C ALA A 194 -21.02 0.76 -24.77
N ARG A 195 -20.65 -0.50 -25.00
CA ARG A 195 -19.73 -0.83 -26.10
C ARG A 195 -20.27 -0.31 -27.44
N GLY A 196 -19.39 0.26 -28.24
CA GLY A 196 -19.72 0.82 -29.54
C GLY A 196 -18.49 1.32 -30.28
N PRO A 197 -18.68 1.96 -31.44
CA PRO A 197 -17.57 2.51 -32.22
C PRO A 197 -16.84 3.60 -31.43
N MET A 198 -15.55 3.37 -31.17
CA MET A 198 -14.63 4.34 -30.57
C MET A 198 -13.22 3.96 -30.97
N ALA A 199 -12.37 4.95 -31.25
CA ALA A 199 -10.95 4.70 -31.50
C ALA A 199 -10.31 4.08 -30.26
N ALA A 200 -9.64 2.94 -30.44
CA ALA A 200 -8.97 2.26 -29.34
C ALA A 200 -7.75 3.07 -28.87
N LEU A 201 -7.57 3.18 -27.56
CA LEU A 201 -6.35 3.73 -27.00
C LEU A 201 -5.20 2.76 -27.28
N THR A 202 -4.12 3.30 -27.81
CA THR A 202 -2.86 2.59 -27.97
C THR A 202 -1.97 2.85 -26.77
N PRO A 203 -1.35 1.81 -26.18
CA PRO A 203 -0.35 1.98 -25.13
C PRO A 203 0.72 3.00 -25.53
N ALA A 204 0.89 4.01 -24.68
CA ALA A 204 1.85 5.09 -24.82
C ALA A 204 2.31 5.50 -23.42
N ALA A 205 3.54 6.03 -23.29
CA ALA A 205 4.02 6.63 -22.06
C ALA A 205 3.38 8.02 -21.83
N GLU A 206 2.06 8.11 -22.01
CA GLU A 206 1.24 9.31 -21.94
C GLU A 206 0.00 9.04 -21.09
N ARG A 207 -0.56 10.12 -20.53
CA ARG A 207 -1.77 10.08 -19.71
C ARG A 207 -3.00 10.27 -20.59
N PHE A 208 -4.07 9.55 -20.27
CA PHE A 208 -5.41 9.77 -20.81
C PHE A 208 -6.30 10.30 -19.69
N ASP A 209 -6.93 11.44 -19.94
CA ASP A 209 -7.87 12.08 -19.03
C ASP A 209 -9.28 11.60 -19.41
N VAL A 210 -9.70 10.52 -18.74
CA VAL A 210 -10.91 9.78 -19.09
C VAL A 210 -12.13 10.37 -18.37
N THR A 211 -13.07 10.92 -19.14
CA THR A 211 -14.37 11.38 -18.63
C THR A 211 -15.34 10.20 -18.56
N LEU A 212 -15.81 9.89 -17.37
CA LEU A 212 -16.79 8.84 -17.07
C LEU A 212 -18.23 9.37 -17.07
N HIS A 213 -19.18 8.44 -17.12
CA HIS A 213 -20.63 8.69 -17.03
C HIS A 213 -21.17 8.28 -15.67
N PRO A 214 -22.31 8.85 -15.21
CA PRO A 214 -23.02 8.34 -14.04
C PRO A 214 -23.23 6.83 -14.18
N ALA A 215 -22.85 6.06 -13.16
CA ALA A 215 -22.79 4.59 -13.26
C ALA A 215 -24.13 3.95 -13.66
N GLU A 216 -25.25 4.55 -13.25
CA GLU A 216 -26.62 4.13 -13.61
C GLU A 216 -26.93 4.19 -15.11
N ARG A 217 -26.15 4.96 -15.89
CA ARG A 217 -26.32 5.10 -17.35
C ARG A 217 -25.39 4.18 -18.13
N VAL A 218 -24.55 3.42 -17.45
CA VAL A 218 -23.49 2.61 -18.07
C VAL A 218 -23.87 1.13 -18.06
N SER A 219 -23.88 0.52 -19.24
CA SER A 219 -24.04 -0.93 -19.39
C SER A 219 -22.68 -1.61 -19.26
N LEU A 220 -22.40 -2.16 -18.08
CA LEU A 220 -21.13 -2.84 -17.77
C LEU A 220 -21.18 -4.30 -18.27
N PRO A 221 -20.31 -4.71 -19.21
CA PRO A 221 -20.30 -6.08 -19.72
C PRO A 221 -19.94 -7.12 -18.67
N ALA A 222 -19.20 -6.73 -17.62
CA ALA A 222 -18.79 -7.65 -16.57
C ALA A 222 -19.14 -7.08 -15.18
N LYS A 223 -19.76 -7.90 -14.33
CA LYS A 223 -20.11 -7.51 -12.94
C LYS A 223 -18.84 -7.03 -12.20
N PRO A 224 -18.77 -5.82 -11.64
CA PRO A 224 -17.61 -5.37 -10.86
C PRO A 224 -17.32 -6.31 -9.67
N ALA A 225 -16.09 -6.31 -9.16
CA ALA A 225 -15.81 -7.01 -7.90
C ALA A 225 -16.59 -6.35 -6.73
N GLU A 226 -17.15 -7.16 -5.84
CA GLU A 226 -18.07 -6.71 -4.79
C GLU A 226 -17.34 -5.90 -3.68
N GLY A 227 -17.99 -4.84 -3.19
CA GLY A 227 -17.53 -4.01 -2.08
C GLY A 227 -18.47 -2.80 -1.83
N PRO A 228 -18.44 -2.17 -0.63
CA PRO A 228 -19.40 -1.14 -0.20
C PRO A 228 -19.36 0.17 -1.04
N GLU A 229 -18.36 0.35 -1.91
CA GLU A 229 -18.24 1.48 -2.83
C GLU A 229 -19.00 1.29 -4.16
N ALA A 230 -19.68 0.15 -4.36
CA ALA A 230 -20.44 -0.14 -5.58
C ALA A 230 -21.75 0.68 -5.73
N ALA A 231 -22.12 1.47 -4.71
CA ALA A 231 -23.29 2.33 -4.75
C ALA A 231 -22.93 3.72 -5.31
N ALA A 232 -23.35 3.95 -6.56
CA ALA A 232 -23.51 5.25 -7.22
C ALA A 232 -22.30 6.21 -7.19
N SER A 233 -21.50 6.17 -8.26
CA SER A 233 -20.69 7.34 -8.66
C SER A 233 -20.52 7.35 -10.18
N PHE A 234 -19.37 6.96 -10.73
CA PHE A 234 -19.12 7.01 -12.18
C PHE A 234 -18.51 5.72 -12.75
N ALA A 235 -18.78 5.46 -14.02
CA ALA A 235 -18.27 4.31 -14.77
C ALA A 235 -18.11 4.64 -16.26
N GLY A 236 -17.41 3.77 -16.98
CA GLY A 236 -17.24 3.93 -18.43
C GLY A 236 -16.41 2.82 -19.05
N LEU A 237 -16.49 2.74 -20.37
CA LEU A 237 -15.80 1.75 -21.19
C LEU A 237 -14.89 2.45 -22.19
N VAL A 238 -13.65 1.99 -22.30
CA VAL A 238 -12.67 2.52 -23.26
C VAL A 238 -12.00 1.35 -23.98
N PRO A 239 -12.03 1.27 -25.32
CA PRO A 239 -11.33 0.23 -26.04
C PRO A 239 -9.82 0.50 -26.01
N ILE A 240 -9.02 -0.57 -25.94
CA ILE A 240 -7.56 -0.52 -26.01
C ILE A 240 -7.09 -1.52 -27.07
N SER A 241 -6.06 -1.15 -27.82
CA SER A 241 -5.43 -2.01 -28.83
C SER A 241 -3.93 -1.96 -28.65
N VAL A 242 -3.28 -3.12 -28.65
CA VAL A 242 -1.85 -3.22 -28.40
C VAL A 242 -1.07 -3.49 -29.69
N PRO A 243 0.10 -2.85 -29.89
CA PRO A 243 0.87 -2.98 -31.13
C PRO A 243 1.69 -4.29 -31.20
N ARG A 244 1.98 -4.93 -30.07
CA ARG A 244 2.82 -6.13 -29.98
C ARG A 244 2.30 -7.08 -28.91
N ASP A 245 2.72 -8.34 -28.98
CA ASP A 245 2.45 -9.32 -27.92
C ASP A 245 3.30 -8.96 -26.70
N GLY A 246 2.72 -9.06 -25.50
CA GLY A 246 3.45 -8.79 -24.27
C GLY A 246 2.56 -8.53 -23.06
N VAL A 247 3.22 -8.19 -21.97
CA VAL A 247 2.55 -7.74 -20.74
C VAL A 247 2.39 -6.23 -20.80
N TYR A 248 1.20 -5.75 -20.48
CA TYR A 248 0.87 -4.33 -20.43
C TYR A 248 0.46 -3.94 -19.02
N ARG A 249 1.03 -2.85 -18.55
CA ARG A 249 0.72 -2.22 -17.27
C ARG A 249 -0.32 -1.12 -17.51
N ILE A 250 -1.44 -1.22 -16.78
CA ILE A 250 -2.49 -0.20 -16.77
C ILE A 250 -2.51 0.44 -15.38
N SER A 251 -2.28 1.74 -15.34
CA SER A 251 -2.13 2.54 -14.13
C SER A 251 -3.21 3.60 -14.05
N ILE A 252 -3.75 3.84 -12.86
CA ILE A 252 -4.85 4.79 -12.61
C ILE A 252 -4.56 5.71 -11.42
N SER A 253 -5.07 6.94 -11.48
CA SER A 253 -4.86 7.96 -10.44
C SER A 253 -5.86 7.94 -9.29
N THR A 254 -6.98 7.21 -9.41
CA THR A 254 -8.05 7.19 -8.39
C THR A 254 -8.44 5.77 -7.97
N HIS A 255 -9.10 5.67 -6.82
CA HIS A 255 -9.68 4.41 -6.32
C HIS A 255 -10.90 4.02 -7.17
N LEU A 256 -10.79 2.94 -7.94
CA LEU A 256 -11.87 2.32 -8.70
C LEU A 256 -11.60 0.85 -9.03
N TRP A 257 -12.64 0.18 -9.53
CA TRP A 257 -12.55 -1.14 -10.12
C TRP A 257 -12.11 -1.04 -11.58
N LEU A 258 -11.10 -1.85 -11.92
CA LEU A 258 -10.49 -1.91 -13.24
C LEU A 258 -10.45 -3.37 -13.68
N GLU A 259 -11.14 -3.63 -14.79
CA GLU A 259 -11.12 -4.89 -15.51
C GLU A 259 -10.68 -4.65 -16.96
N VAL A 260 -9.92 -5.60 -17.51
CA VAL A 260 -9.66 -5.67 -18.95
C VAL A 260 -10.44 -6.86 -19.51
N LEU A 261 -11.21 -6.60 -20.55
CA LEU A 261 -12.12 -7.57 -21.15
C LEU A 261 -11.68 -7.91 -22.58
N ASN A 262 -11.80 -9.19 -22.93
CA ASN A 262 -11.72 -9.69 -24.30
C ASN A 262 -13.07 -10.32 -24.64
N GLY A 263 -13.86 -9.69 -25.51
CA GLY A 263 -15.30 -9.95 -25.55
C GLY A 263 -15.89 -9.80 -24.15
N ASP A 264 -16.72 -10.73 -23.69
CA ASP A 264 -17.34 -10.66 -22.36
C ASP A 264 -16.49 -11.29 -21.25
N SER A 265 -15.31 -11.82 -21.59
CA SER A 265 -14.42 -12.48 -20.65
C SER A 265 -13.47 -11.49 -19.98
N LYS A 266 -13.40 -11.54 -18.64
CA LYS A 266 -12.40 -10.82 -17.85
C LYS A 266 -11.04 -11.49 -17.97
N LEU A 267 -10.00 -10.70 -18.23
CA LEU A 267 -8.62 -11.20 -18.22
C LEU A 267 -8.07 -11.33 -16.80
N GLN A 268 -7.26 -12.37 -16.60
CA GLN A 268 -6.49 -12.60 -15.38
C GLN A 268 -5.38 -11.56 -15.26
N ARG A 269 -5.17 -11.08 -14.02
CA ARG A 269 -4.10 -10.13 -13.71
C ARG A 269 -2.77 -10.85 -13.60
N ILE A 270 -1.73 -10.26 -14.16
CA ILE A 270 -0.35 -10.71 -14.01
C ILE A 270 0.32 -9.90 -12.90
N ARG A 271 1.13 -10.58 -12.09
CA ARG A 271 1.95 -9.94 -11.07
C ARG A 271 3.00 -9.06 -11.73
N LEU A 272 2.96 -7.77 -11.43
CA LEU A 272 4.00 -6.81 -11.82
C LEU A 272 4.99 -6.64 -10.67
N GLU A 273 6.10 -5.93 -10.95
CA GLU A 273 6.98 -5.39 -9.92
C GLU A 273 6.17 -4.64 -8.84
N PRO A 274 6.63 -4.64 -7.57
CA PRO A 274 5.89 -4.08 -6.44
C PRO A 274 5.42 -2.64 -6.68
N ARG A 275 4.26 -2.30 -6.09
CA ARG A 275 3.71 -0.95 -6.14
C ARG A 275 4.52 0.00 -5.28
N PHE A 276 4.93 1.10 -5.90
CA PHE A 276 5.39 2.30 -5.21
C PHE A 276 4.17 3.19 -4.91
N HIS A 277 4.07 3.68 -3.67
CA HIS A 277 2.97 4.54 -3.24
C HIS A 277 3.30 5.98 -3.63
N CYS A 278 3.23 6.27 -4.93
CA CYS A 278 3.35 7.63 -5.41
C CYS A 278 1.95 8.28 -5.44
N GLY A 279 1.82 9.50 -4.90
CA GLY A 279 0.54 10.23 -4.87
C GLY A 279 -0.15 10.43 -6.22
N ALA A 280 0.57 10.29 -7.34
CA ALA A 280 0.00 10.38 -8.69
C ALA A 280 -0.66 9.08 -9.18
N VAL A 281 -0.24 7.91 -8.69
CA VAL A 281 -0.71 6.59 -9.17
C VAL A 281 -1.27 5.78 -8.01
N GLN A 282 -2.59 5.60 -8.00
CA GLN A 282 -3.31 4.86 -6.97
C GLN A 282 -3.15 3.33 -7.14
N LYS A 283 -3.21 2.85 -8.38
CA LYS A 283 -3.21 1.41 -8.69
C LYS A 283 -2.60 1.14 -10.05
N SER A 284 -1.83 0.07 -10.12
CA SER A 284 -1.29 -0.48 -11.37
C SER A 284 -1.55 -1.98 -11.43
N LEU A 285 -2.00 -2.46 -12.59
CA LEU A 285 -2.33 -3.86 -12.87
C LEU A 285 -1.67 -4.31 -14.18
N GLY A 286 -1.18 -5.54 -14.22
CA GLY A 286 -0.57 -6.14 -15.41
C GLY A 286 -1.51 -7.10 -16.13
N PHE A 287 -1.47 -7.13 -17.47
CA PHE A 287 -2.26 -8.04 -18.30
C PHE A 287 -1.44 -8.49 -19.52
N ALA A 288 -1.51 -9.78 -19.89
CA ALA A 288 -0.96 -10.24 -21.16
C ALA A 288 -1.95 -9.93 -22.29
N LEU A 289 -1.52 -9.15 -23.28
CA LEU A 289 -2.35 -8.69 -24.39
C LEU A 289 -1.67 -9.02 -25.72
N LYS A 290 -2.48 -9.32 -26.75
CA LYS A 290 -2.03 -9.70 -28.09
C LYS A 290 -2.45 -8.65 -29.12
N PRO A 291 -1.62 -8.41 -30.16
CA PRO A 291 -1.97 -7.50 -31.24
C PRO A 291 -3.12 -8.06 -32.07
N GLY A 292 -3.86 -7.17 -32.76
CA GLY A 292 -5.02 -7.54 -33.55
C GLY A 292 -6.29 -7.84 -32.74
N VAL A 293 -6.25 -7.68 -31.41
CA VAL A 293 -7.40 -7.81 -30.52
C VAL A 293 -7.76 -6.45 -29.93
N THR A 294 -9.04 -6.06 -30.04
CA THR A 294 -9.57 -4.90 -29.31
C THR A 294 -10.05 -5.33 -27.94
N TYR A 295 -9.29 -4.99 -26.92
CA TYR A 295 -9.68 -5.19 -25.54
C TYR A 295 -10.52 -4.02 -25.03
N TRP A 296 -11.27 -4.22 -23.96
CA TRP A 296 -12.05 -3.17 -23.32
C TRP A 296 -11.57 -2.95 -21.89
N LEU A 297 -11.17 -1.72 -21.60
CA LEU A 297 -11.00 -1.24 -20.23
C LEU A 297 -12.37 -0.90 -19.66
N GLN A 298 -12.77 -1.61 -18.61
CA GLN A 298 -13.95 -1.30 -17.83
C GLN A 298 -13.52 -0.60 -16.55
N LEU A 299 -13.99 0.63 -16.37
CA LEU A 299 -13.74 1.46 -15.18
C LEU A 299 -15.07 1.63 -14.45
N SER A 300 -15.12 1.27 -13.17
CA SER A 300 -16.36 1.38 -12.39
C SER A 300 -16.11 1.69 -10.91
N GLY A 301 -17.08 2.38 -10.28
CA GLY A 301 -17.00 2.76 -8.86
C GLY A 301 -16.09 3.96 -8.57
N SER A 302 -15.75 4.76 -9.59
CA SER A 302 -14.99 6.00 -9.37
C SER A 302 -15.86 7.06 -8.72
N LYS A 303 -15.40 7.68 -7.63
CA LYS A 303 -16.09 8.82 -6.97
C LYS A 303 -16.05 10.12 -7.77
N THR A 304 -15.13 10.22 -8.72
CA THR A 304 -14.95 11.38 -9.59
C THR A 304 -15.34 11.05 -11.02
N ARG A 305 -15.83 12.08 -11.73
CA ARG A 305 -16.18 11.96 -13.15
C ARG A 305 -14.95 11.82 -14.04
N GLU A 306 -13.85 12.46 -13.69
CA GLU A 306 -12.58 12.34 -14.41
C GLU A 306 -11.65 11.36 -13.69
N VAL A 307 -10.99 10.50 -14.46
CA VAL A 307 -9.99 9.53 -14.02
C VAL A 307 -8.80 9.60 -14.97
N HIS A 308 -7.58 9.53 -14.44
CA HIS A 308 -6.39 9.49 -15.28
C HIS A 308 -5.90 8.06 -15.46
N VAL A 309 -5.61 7.69 -16.70
CA VAL A 309 -5.17 6.35 -17.09
C VAL A 309 -3.85 6.43 -17.86
N VAL A 310 -2.89 5.60 -17.53
CA VAL A 310 -1.65 5.40 -18.31
C VAL A 310 -1.55 3.92 -18.68
N ILE A 311 -1.22 3.63 -19.94
CA ILE A 311 -1.09 2.26 -20.46
C ILE A 311 0.29 2.09 -21.07
N THR A 312 1.13 1.23 -20.50
CA THR A 312 2.51 1.00 -20.97
C THR A 312 2.76 -0.47 -21.25
N GLY A 313 3.61 -0.76 -22.24
CA GLY A 313 4.10 -2.13 -22.48
C GLY A 313 5.33 -2.43 -21.62
N GLU A 314 5.37 -3.61 -21.03
CA GLU A 314 6.57 -4.21 -20.43
C GLU A 314 7.46 -4.85 -21.51
#